data_AF-A0A3D5S123-F1
#
_entry.id   AF-A0A3D5S123-F1
#
_cell.length_a   1.000
_cell.length_b   1.000
_cell.length_c   1.000
_cell.angle_alpha   90.00
_cell.angle_beta   90.00
_cell.angle_gamma   90.00
#
_symmetry.space_group_name_H-M   'P 1'
#
loop_
_entity.id
_entity.type
_entity.pdbx_description
1 polymer ?
#
loop_
_entity_poly.entity_id
_entity_poly.type
_entity_poly.pdbx_seq_one_letter_code
_entity_poly.pdbx_strand_id
1 'polypeptide(L)'
;MQRCLLALLIFIPGLVSATELDTLQVKKGELLILDDTIFAPKSDTQIVINNGPYKLKGNPYRNSENFYSKMKEVTGQNKVTSRLFDLLYVEKGSTNEYKDDPDSRSSIEPFIPFENLRIGKISIKHVDILQGDVNDTSRRATAYYARMANRIHFKTWNSIIRHTLTVRSGDPINPYSIADSERLLRRLQFIQDARIYIQRSSDDEEANLVVAVQDRFAWGVNLDVNRVNRFEGQLTNRNIAGIGKYASVSYLYDGRTEASPHGYSIQAGGQQIQKLIANWRINHTKIHERSEWGLNLDKPFLTPDTKYGGGIDLRKVKDSTLTFDGDLEDVGFYDLNYQDLWIGRSFALPSKYQRQNITLTTRWLRHSFIDRPYVDADSNSFYYDRNLFISELSISSQKFLKSNYITSFGISEDIPTGYRFSIIGGKDFNEFYQQNYVGFQIYWSTYLVNWGYLFLNQEVGTFDHETDKRGVYRTQINYFSPLIEVNKYFLRNFLKINIIKGIDQPISSSIN
;
A
#
# COMPACT_ATOMS: atom_id res chain seq x y z
N MET A 1 -83.36 19.34 10.06
CA MET A 1 -83.09 17.89 10.20
C MET A 1 -82.80 17.33 8.83
N GLN A 2 -81.75 16.52 8.70
CA GLN A 2 -81.57 15.45 7.69
C GLN A 2 -81.55 15.86 6.19
N ARG A 3 -80.40 15.72 5.52
CA ARG A 3 -79.80 14.51 4.90
C ARG A 3 -80.34 14.21 3.50
N CYS A 4 -79.38 14.14 2.57
CA CYS A 4 -79.26 13.21 1.43
C CYS A 4 -80.39 13.23 0.38
N LEU A 5 -80.19 12.94 -0.92
CA LEU A 5 -79.20 12.16 -1.64
C LEU A 5 -79.32 12.53 -3.15
N LEU A 6 -78.20 12.39 -3.89
CA LEU A 6 -78.04 11.97 -5.30
C LEU A 6 -78.44 12.88 -6.51
N ALA A 7 -77.37 13.24 -7.24
CA ALA A 7 -77.12 13.20 -8.70
C ALA A 7 -77.93 14.02 -9.73
N LEU A 8 -77.21 14.88 -10.48
CA LEU A 8 -77.31 15.02 -11.95
C LEU A 8 -76.04 15.64 -12.58
N LEU A 9 -75.83 15.37 -13.88
CA LEU A 9 -74.73 15.80 -14.78
C LEU A 9 -74.64 17.32 -15.06
N ILE A 10 -73.46 17.82 -15.51
CA ILE A 10 -73.22 18.75 -16.67
C ILE A 10 -71.76 19.28 -16.69
N PHE A 11 -71.22 19.54 -17.89
CA PHE A 11 -69.94 20.21 -18.23
C PHE A 11 -69.86 21.66 -17.71
N ILE A 12 -68.79 22.08 -16.99
CA ILE A 12 -68.52 23.50 -16.63
C ILE A 12 -67.00 23.82 -16.63
N PRO A 13 -66.56 25.03 -17.06
CA PRO A 13 -65.17 25.46 -17.02
C PRO A 13 -64.68 25.68 -15.59
N GLY A 14 -63.42 25.30 -15.33
CA GLY A 14 -62.80 25.29 -14.01
C GLY A 14 -62.81 26.64 -13.31
N LEU A 15 -63.58 26.72 -12.23
CA LEU A 15 -63.32 27.64 -11.13
C LEU A 15 -62.09 27.13 -10.38
N VAL A 16 -61.06 27.98 -10.31
CA VAL A 16 -59.94 27.89 -9.37
C VAL A 16 -60.52 27.87 -7.96
N SER A 17 -60.40 26.73 -7.29
CA SER A 17 -60.56 26.69 -5.83
C SER A 17 -59.40 27.48 -5.24
N ALA A 18 -59.73 28.57 -4.53
CA ALA A 18 -58.76 29.26 -3.69
C ALA A 18 -58.20 28.23 -2.69
N THR A 19 -56.97 27.82 -2.91
CA THR A 19 -56.21 27.03 -1.96
C THR A 19 -55.90 27.94 -0.78
N GLU A 20 -56.44 27.63 0.40
CA GLU A 20 -56.01 28.31 1.63
C GLU A 20 -54.54 28.00 1.86
N LEU A 21 -53.74 29.05 1.72
CA LEU A 21 -52.30 29.04 1.89
C LEU A 21 -51.98 29.25 3.36
N ASP A 22 -51.31 28.29 3.99
CA ASP A 22 -50.83 28.43 5.36
C ASP A 22 -49.35 28.85 5.36
N THR A 23 -48.97 29.76 6.26
CA THR A 23 -47.60 30.30 6.32
C THR A 23 -46.85 29.70 7.50
N LEU A 24 -45.80 28.95 7.19
CA LEU A 24 -45.07 28.16 8.18
C LEU A 24 -43.66 28.71 8.37
N GLN A 25 -43.25 28.94 9.62
CA GLN A 25 -41.88 29.31 9.93
C GLN A 25 -41.03 28.05 10.11
N VAL A 26 -40.04 27.85 9.24
CA VAL A 26 -39.07 26.76 9.35
C VAL A 26 -37.72 27.36 9.77
N LYS A 27 -37.24 27.01 10.96
CA LYS A 27 -35.98 27.55 11.47
C LYS A 27 -34.79 26.91 10.77
N LYS A 28 -33.68 27.63 10.71
CA LYS A 28 -32.38 27.14 10.24
C LYS A 28 -31.99 25.87 11.01
N GLY A 29 -31.99 24.73 10.33
CA GLY A 29 -31.64 23.43 10.90
C GLY A 29 -32.82 22.50 11.20
N GLU A 30 -34.05 22.90 10.86
CA GLU A 30 -35.23 22.05 10.81
C GLU A 30 -35.44 21.53 9.37
N LEU A 31 -36.00 20.34 9.24
CA LEU A 31 -36.47 19.78 7.98
C LEU A 31 -37.99 19.93 7.94
N LEU A 32 -38.50 20.61 6.92
CA LEU A 32 -39.91 20.58 6.58
C LEU A 32 -40.15 19.41 5.64
N ILE A 33 -40.88 18.41 6.11
CA ILE A 33 -41.25 17.22 5.35
C ILE A 33 -42.71 17.40 4.94
N LEU A 34 -42.93 17.57 3.64
CA LEU A 34 -44.23 17.54 2.96
C LEU A 34 -44.42 16.16 2.30
N ASP A 35 -45.61 15.87 1.81
CA ASP A 35 -45.94 14.55 1.23
C ASP A 35 -45.09 14.18 0.00
N ASP A 36 -44.64 15.18 -0.77
CA ASP A 36 -43.89 15.02 -2.02
C ASP A 36 -42.48 15.63 -2.00
N THR A 37 -42.18 16.47 -1.01
CA THR A 37 -40.94 17.24 -0.97
C THR A 37 -40.40 17.42 0.45
N ILE A 38 -39.06 17.37 0.57
CA ILE A 38 -38.35 17.69 1.81
C ILE A 38 -37.58 18.98 1.57
N PHE A 39 -37.89 20.00 2.38
CA PHE A 39 -37.24 21.30 2.31
C PHE A 39 -36.35 21.54 3.54
N ALA A 40 -35.09 21.89 3.28
CA ALA A 40 -34.06 22.15 4.28
C ALA A 40 -33.53 23.60 4.13
N PRO A 41 -34.09 24.58 4.85
CA PRO A 41 -33.70 25.97 4.70
C PRO A 41 -32.28 26.24 5.23
N LYS A 42 -31.50 27.04 4.48
CA LYS A 42 -30.13 27.48 4.87
C LYS A 42 -30.13 28.62 5.92
N SER A 43 -31.26 29.29 6.09
CA SER A 43 -31.53 30.38 7.04
C SER A 43 -32.98 30.28 7.51
N ASP A 44 -33.37 30.97 8.58
CA ASP A 44 -34.77 30.98 9.01
C ASP A 44 -35.66 31.45 7.84
N THR A 45 -36.59 30.61 7.42
CA THR A 45 -37.34 30.80 6.17
C THR A 45 -38.83 30.61 6.45
N GLN A 46 -39.63 31.57 6.00
CA GLN A 46 -41.09 31.43 5.97
C GLN A 46 -41.49 30.80 4.64
N ILE A 47 -42.26 29.73 4.70
CA ILE A 47 -42.70 28.99 3.52
C ILE A 47 -44.20 28.93 3.55
N VAL A 48 -44.80 29.30 2.43
CA VAL A 48 -46.24 29.21 2.24
C VAL A 48 -46.54 27.83 1.63
N ILE A 49 -47.32 27.02 2.33
CA ILE A 49 -47.68 25.67 1.90
C ILE A 49 -49.19 25.59 1.63
N ASN A 50 -49.59 24.69 0.72
CA ASN A 50 -50.98 24.29 0.61
C ASN A 50 -51.36 23.47 1.85
N ASN A 51 -52.58 23.68 2.36
CA ASN A 51 -53.08 23.06 3.58
C ASN A 51 -53.06 21.51 3.48
N GLY A 52 -51.96 20.91 3.92
CA GLY A 52 -51.65 19.49 3.83
C GLY A 52 -50.77 19.04 5.01
N PRO A 53 -50.71 17.74 5.32
CA PRO A 53 -50.00 17.26 6.50
C PRO A 53 -48.50 17.52 6.36
N TYR A 54 -47.93 18.28 7.30
CA TYR A 54 -46.50 18.55 7.36
C TYR A 54 -45.89 17.98 8.64
N LYS A 55 -44.59 17.64 8.58
CA LYS A 55 -43.80 17.30 9.77
C LYS A 55 -42.52 18.12 9.81
N LEU A 56 -42.33 18.82 10.93
CA LEU A 56 -41.05 19.43 11.27
C LEU A 56 -40.23 18.43 12.08
N LYS A 57 -39.03 18.10 11.60
CA LYS A 57 -38.05 17.29 12.33
C LYS A 57 -36.72 18.04 12.42
N GLY A 58 -36.04 17.94 13.56
CA GLY A 58 -34.65 18.39 13.67
C GLY A 58 -33.77 17.63 12.67
N ASN A 59 -32.91 18.35 11.94
CA ASN A 59 -32.07 17.75 10.91
C ASN A 59 -31.03 16.78 11.53
N PRO A 60 -31.09 15.46 11.26
CA PRO A 60 -30.21 14.48 11.88
C PRO A 60 -28.74 14.61 11.41
N TYR A 61 -28.48 15.30 10.29
CA TYR A 61 -27.11 15.58 9.82
C TYR A 61 -26.39 16.64 10.66
N ARG A 62 -27.12 17.43 11.45
CA ARG A 62 -26.54 18.41 12.38
C ARG A 62 -25.95 17.75 13.62
N ASN A 63 -26.27 16.49 13.92
CA ASN A 63 -25.75 15.82 15.11
C ASN A 63 -24.24 15.55 15.04
N SER A 64 -23.67 15.32 13.86
CA SER A 64 -22.21 15.23 13.71
C SER A 64 -21.54 16.60 13.80
N GLU A 65 -22.11 17.64 13.19
CA GLU A 65 -21.54 19.01 13.28
C GLU A 65 -21.67 19.61 14.68
N ASN A 66 -22.81 19.40 15.36
CA ASN A 66 -23.01 19.77 16.76
C ASN A 66 -22.12 18.93 17.68
N PHE A 67 -21.85 17.66 17.37
CA PHE A 67 -20.94 16.82 18.12
C PHE A 67 -19.49 17.30 17.97
N TYR A 68 -19.04 17.59 16.74
CA TYR A 68 -17.70 18.11 16.48
C TYR A 68 -17.53 19.56 16.95
N SER A 69 -18.56 20.39 16.88
CA SER A 69 -18.51 21.77 17.42
C SER A 69 -18.52 21.76 18.94
N LYS A 70 -19.31 20.91 19.59
CA LYS A 70 -19.31 20.71 21.04
C LYS A 70 -18.01 20.04 21.51
N MET A 71 -17.44 19.11 20.73
CA MET A 71 -16.10 18.59 20.99
C MET A 71 -15.04 19.68 20.83
N LYS A 72 -15.08 20.51 19.78
CA LYS A 72 -14.17 21.65 19.59
C LYS A 72 -14.29 22.68 20.71
N GLU A 73 -15.50 22.87 21.25
CA GLU A 73 -15.76 23.75 22.38
C GLU A 73 -15.20 23.16 23.69
N VAL A 74 -15.41 21.86 23.93
CA VAL A 74 -14.90 21.14 25.12
C VAL A 74 -13.37 20.98 25.07
N THR A 75 -12.81 20.62 23.91
CA THR A 75 -11.36 20.47 23.72
C THR A 75 -10.68 21.83 23.62
N GLY A 76 -11.38 22.87 23.17
CA GLY A 76 -10.93 24.26 23.09
C GLY A 76 -10.63 24.91 24.44
N GLN A 77 -11.18 24.38 25.53
CA GLN A 77 -10.95 24.87 26.89
C GLN A 77 -9.53 24.59 27.40
N ASN A 78 -8.82 23.62 26.82
CA ASN A 78 -7.43 23.31 27.16
C ASN A 78 -6.54 23.35 25.92
N LYS A 79 -5.41 24.08 26.01
CA LYS A 79 -4.45 24.27 24.92
C LYS A 79 -3.89 22.95 24.37
N VAL A 80 -3.82 21.89 25.18
CA VAL A 80 -3.31 20.57 24.78
C VAL A 80 -4.38 19.80 24.00
N THR A 81 -5.61 19.73 24.51
CA THR A 81 -6.72 19.03 23.87
C THR A 81 -7.20 19.73 22.61
N SER A 82 -7.15 21.06 22.55
CA SER A 82 -7.45 21.85 21.36
C SER A 82 -6.47 21.53 20.23
N ARG A 83 -5.17 21.46 20.54
CA ARG A 83 -4.14 21.08 19.57
C ARG A 83 -4.26 19.64 19.12
N LEU A 84 -4.66 18.73 20.03
CA LEU A 84 -4.91 17.33 19.69
C LEU A 84 -6.16 17.17 18.82
N PHE A 85 -7.21 17.93 19.11
CA PHE A 85 -8.41 17.98 18.27
C PHE A 85 -8.10 18.50 16.87
N ASP A 86 -7.34 19.60 16.74
CA ASP A 86 -6.93 20.16 15.44
C ASP A 86 -5.98 19.22 14.65
N LEU A 87 -5.24 18.35 15.35
CA LEU A 87 -4.40 17.31 14.74
C LEU A 87 -5.23 16.16 14.16
N LEU A 88 -6.31 15.78 14.85
CA LEU A 88 -7.16 14.63 14.51
C LEU A 88 -8.35 15.03 13.61
N TYR A 89 -8.77 16.29 13.66
CA TYR A 89 -9.89 16.83 12.91
C TYR A 89 -9.40 17.41 11.58
N VAL A 90 -9.73 16.73 10.49
CA VAL A 90 -9.52 17.24 9.14
C VAL A 90 -10.75 18.04 8.74
N GLU A 91 -10.61 19.37 8.64
CA GLU A 91 -11.66 20.21 8.06
C GLU A 91 -11.92 19.77 6.62
N LYS A 92 -13.20 19.58 6.27
CA LYS A 92 -13.61 19.45 4.88
C LYS A 92 -13.34 20.78 4.17
N GLY A 93 -12.17 20.88 3.56
CA GLY A 93 -11.88 21.93 2.58
C GLY A 93 -12.90 21.87 1.44
N SER A 94 -13.13 23.02 0.81
CA SER A 94 -14.09 23.24 -0.27
C SER A 94 -14.13 22.07 -1.26
N THR A 95 -15.33 21.53 -1.43
CA THR A 95 -15.72 20.57 -2.46
C THR A 95 -15.51 21.14 -3.85
N ASN A 96 -14.28 21.18 -4.33
CA ASN A 96 -14.04 20.94 -5.74
C ASN A 96 -14.04 19.42 -5.86
N GLU A 97 -15.17 18.87 -6.26
CA GLU A 97 -15.31 17.50 -6.74
C GLU A 97 -14.36 17.31 -7.93
N TYR A 98 -13.10 17.02 -7.64
CA TYR A 98 -12.33 16.21 -8.56
C TYR A 98 -12.95 14.83 -8.42
N LYS A 99 -13.79 14.46 -9.40
CA LYS A 99 -14.27 13.09 -9.54
C LYS A 99 -13.03 12.25 -9.84
N ASP A 100 -12.43 11.69 -8.80
CA ASP A 100 -11.62 10.49 -8.97
C ASP A 100 -12.50 9.51 -9.74
N ASP A 101 -12.01 9.04 -10.89
CA ASP A 101 -12.77 8.05 -11.64
C ASP A 101 -12.95 6.82 -10.73
N PRO A 102 -14.19 6.40 -10.44
CA PRO A 102 -14.44 5.19 -9.64
C PRO A 102 -13.81 3.93 -10.26
N ASP A 103 -13.48 3.97 -11.56
CA ASP A 103 -12.88 2.85 -12.28
C ASP A 103 -11.35 2.89 -12.36
N SER A 104 -10.74 1.73 -12.14
CA SER A 104 -9.30 1.54 -12.30
C SER A 104 -8.89 1.77 -13.76
N ARG A 105 -8.18 2.86 -14.03
CA ARG A 105 -7.69 3.19 -15.37
C ARG A 105 -6.35 2.54 -15.65
N SER A 106 -6.09 2.29 -16.93
CA SER A 106 -4.78 1.86 -17.40
C SER A 106 -3.74 2.95 -17.12
N SER A 107 -2.64 2.61 -16.45
CA SER A 107 -1.63 3.61 -16.06
C SER A 107 -0.97 4.31 -17.26
N ILE A 108 -1.06 3.75 -18.47
CA ILE A 108 -0.47 4.32 -19.68
C ILE A 108 -1.39 5.28 -20.45
N GLU A 109 -2.70 5.19 -20.23
CA GLU A 109 -3.72 5.90 -21.02
C GLU A 109 -3.49 7.41 -21.12
N PRO A 110 -3.10 8.12 -20.04
CA PRO A 110 -2.83 9.56 -20.11
C PRO A 110 -1.65 9.95 -21.02
N PHE A 111 -0.78 9.00 -21.35
CA PHE A 111 0.47 9.25 -22.07
C PHE A 111 0.40 8.85 -23.56
N ILE A 112 -0.59 8.05 -23.96
CA ILE A 112 -0.78 7.59 -25.34
C ILE A 112 -0.84 8.76 -26.35
N PRO A 113 -1.54 9.89 -26.08
CA PRO A 113 -1.63 11.00 -27.04
C PRO A 113 -0.31 11.72 -27.35
N PHE A 114 0.77 11.41 -26.62
CA PHE A 114 2.09 12.02 -26.76
C PHE A 114 3.15 11.03 -27.23
N GLU A 115 2.75 9.80 -27.59
CA GLU A 115 3.67 8.75 -28.05
C GLU A 115 4.52 9.24 -29.23
N ASN A 116 5.83 8.90 -29.20
CA ASN A 116 6.85 9.29 -30.17
C ASN A 116 7.29 10.76 -30.21
N LEU A 117 6.65 11.68 -29.47
CA LEU A 117 7.21 13.03 -29.26
C LEU A 117 8.55 12.95 -28.52
N ARG A 118 9.43 13.92 -28.72
CA ARG A 118 10.71 13.98 -27.99
C ARG A 118 10.51 14.58 -26.61
N ILE A 119 11.13 13.98 -25.60
CA ILE A 119 11.12 14.53 -24.24
C ILE A 119 12.05 15.75 -24.20
N GLY A 120 11.50 16.92 -23.93
CA GLY A 120 12.27 18.13 -23.72
C GLY A 120 12.78 18.26 -22.30
N LYS A 121 12.40 19.33 -21.61
CA LYS A 121 12.80 19.59 -20.23
C LYS A 121 11.98 18.74 -19.25
N ILE A 122 12.69 18.04 -18.37
CA ILE A 122 12.09 17.39 -17.19
C ILE A 122 12.25 18.31 -15.98
N SER A 123 11.13 18.85 -15.49
CA SER A 123 11.04 19.73 -14.32
C SER A 123 10.42 18.98 -13.14
N ILE A 124 10.94 19.19 -11.94
CA ILE A 124 10.45 18.53 -10.71
C ILE A 124 9.75 19.59 -9.84
N LYS A 125 8.51 19.33 -9.44
CA LYS A 125 7.70 20.18 -8.59
C LYS A 125 7.33 19.45 -7.30
N HIS A 126 7.87 19.92 -6.18
CA HIS A 126 7.52 19.43 -4.85
C HIS A 126 6.23 20.11 -4.37
N VAL A 127 5.24 19.31 -3.98
CA VAL A 127 4.04 19.78 -3.29
C VAL A 127 4.20 19.67 -1.78
N ASP A 128 3.29 20.29 -1.05
CA ASP A 128 3.30 20.27 0.42
C ASP A 128 3.03 18.85 0.94
N ILE A 129 3.77 18.39 1.97
CA ILE A 129 3.68 17.03 2.51
C ILE A 129 2.36 16.78 3.26
N LEU A 130 1.78 17.83 3.84
CA LEU A 130 0.45 17.82 4.46
C LEU A 130 -0.43 18.83 3.74
N GLN A 131 -1.67 18.46 3.46
CA GLN A 131 -2.65 19.28 2.71
C GLN A 131 -2.22 19.69 1.29
N GLY A 132 -1.13 19.13 0.77
CA GLY A 132 -0.76 19.21 -0.64
C GLY A 132 -1.35 18.04 -1.44
N ASP A 133 -1.34 18.18 -2.76
CA ASP A 133 -1.95 17.23 -3.68
C ASP A 133 -1.15 17.20 -4.99
N VAL A 134 -0.79 16.01 -5.48
CA VAL A 134 -0.10 15.88 -6.77
C VAL A 134 -1.05 16.08 -7.96
N ASN A 135 -2.37 15.91 -7.76
CA ASN A 135 -3.41 16.13 -8.76
C ASN A 135 -3.72 17.62 -8.93
N ASP A 136 -3.63 18.40 -7.84
CA ASP A 136 -3.75 19.85 -7.82
C ASP A 136 -2.56 20.50 -7.11
N THR A 137 -1.50 20.72 -7.90
CA THR A 137 -0.23 21.28 -7.43
C THR A 137 -0.30 22.77 -7.06
N SER A 138 -1.48 23.41 -7.13
CA SER A 138 -1.70 24.77 -6.66
C SER A 138 -2.06 24.84 -5.17
N ARG A 139 -2.54 23.72 -4.60
CA ARG A 139 -2.90 23.61 -3.19
C ARG A 139 -1.70 23.84 -2.28
N ARG A 140 -1.97 24.55 -1.18
CA ARG A 140 -0.98 24.90 -0.15
C ARG A 140 -1.56 24.63 1.22
N ALA A 141 -0.71 24.25 2.16
CA ALA A 141 -1.08 24.04 3.54
C ALA A 141 -1.60 25.33 4.19
N THR A 142 -2.82 25.27 4.69
CA THR A 142 -3.48 26.39 5.40
C THR A 142 -3.41 26.23 6.90
N ALA A 143 -3.32 24.99 7.41
CA ALA A 143 -3.21 24.74 8.84
C ALA A 143 -1.80 25.04 9.37
N TYR A 144 -1.71 25.54 10.61
CA TYR A 144 -0.43 25.87 11.25
C TYR A 144 0.50 24.65 11.38
N TYR A 145 -0.03 23.51 11.83
CA TYR A 145 0.75 22.27 11.97
C TYR A 145 1.27 21.78 10.61
N ALA A 146 0.45 21.88 9.56
CA ALA A 146 0.83 21.50 8.20
C ALA A 146 1.95 22.40 7.67
N ARG A 147 1.84 23.73 7.87
CA ARG A 147 2.92 24.68 7.55
C ARG A 147 4.21 24.40 8.33
N MET A 148 4.10 24.03 9.61
CA MET A 148 5.26 23.69 10.43
C MET A 148 5.93 22.41 9.92
N ALA A 149 5.15 21.36 9.67
CA ALA A 149 5.64 20.11 9.09
C ALA A 149 6.36 20.35 7.76
N ASN A 150 5.76 21.14 6.86
CA ASN A 150 6.38 21.54 5.59
C ASN A 150 7.69 22.33 5.75
N ARG A 151 7.84 23.10 6.84
CA ARG A 151 9.04 23.91 7.12
C ARG A 151 10.19 23.07 7.66
N ILE A 152 9.90 22.12 8.55
CA ILE A 152 10.92 21.26 9.17
C ILE A 152 11.29 20.06 8.30
N HIS A 153 10.45 19.74 7.31
CA HIS A 153 10.67 18.63 6.38
C HIS A 153 11.80 18.93 5.39
N PHE A 154 12.75 17.99 5.28
CA PHE A 154 13.75 18.01 4.24
C PHE A 154 13.18 17.41 2.96
N LYS A 155 13.02 18.25 1.93
CA LYS A 155 12.57 17.79 0.61
C LYS A 155 13.55 16.79 0.01
N THR A 156 13.03 15.77 -0.65
CA THR A 156 13.83 14.85 -1.44
C THR A 156 14.62 15.60 -2.51
N TRP A 157 15.91 15.27 -2.66
CA TRP A 157 16.73 15.94 -3.67
C TRP A 157 16.24 15.64 -5.09
N ASN A 158 16.25 16.67 -5.94
CA ASN A 158 15.84 16.53 -7.34
C ASN A 158 16.68 15.49 -8.10
N SER A 159 17.94 15.27 -7.71
CA SER A 159 18.78 14.21 -8.27
C SER A 159 18.23 12.81 -7.97
N ILE A 160 17.72 12.56 -6.76
CA ILE A 160 17.12 11.27 -6.37
C ILE A 160 15.86 10.99 -7.20
N ILE A 161 14.99 11.99 -7.34
CA ILE A 161 13.78 11.90 -8.19
C ILE A 161 14.18 11.62 -9.64
N ARG A 162 15.12 12.41 -10.19
CA ARG A 162 15.59 12.27 -11.58
C ARG A 162 16.24 10.91 -11.84
N HIS A 163 17.04 10.39 -10.91
CA HIS A 163 17.67 9.08 -11.03
C HIS A 163 16.68 7.91 -10.92
N THR A 164 15.45 8.15 -10.46
CA THR A 164 14.42 7.10 -10.37
C THR A 164 13.65 6.95 -11.68
N LEU A 165 13.54 8.04 -12.45
CA LEU A 165 12.89 8.04 -13.77
C LEU A 165 13.59 7.06 -14.73
N THR A 166 12.80 6.35 -15.53
CA THR A 166 13.29 5.47 -16.61
C THR A 166 13.51 6.21 -17.92
N VAL A 167 13.15 7.50 -17.98
CA VAL A 167 13.23 8.36 -19.16
C VAL A 167 14.17 9.53 -18.93
N ARG A 168 14.76 10.05 -20.01
CA ARG A 168 15.66 11.21 -20.02
C ARG A 168 15.23 12.22 -21.08
N SER A 169 15.71 13.45 -20.91
CA SER A 169 15.60 14.47 -21.96
C SER A 169 16.26 13.97 -23.25
N GLY A 170 15.57 14.13 -24.38
CA GLY A 170 15.95 13.67 -25.71
C GLY A 170 15.34 12.32 -26.11
N ASP A 171 14.90 11.50 -25.16
CA ASP A 171 14.29 10.19 -25.45
C ASP A 171 12.91 10.36 -26.12
N PRO A 172 12.49 9.44 -27.00
CA PRO A 172 11.11 9.42 -27.47
C PRO A 172 10.17 9.04 -26.33
N ILE A 173 9.00 9.68 -26.28
CA ILE A 173 7.97 9.39 -25.29
C ILE A 173 7.42 7.99 -25.53
N ASN A 174 7.70 7.12 -24.57
CA ASN A 174 7.08 5.81 -24.43
C ASN A 174 6.11 5.84 -23.24
N PRO A 175 4.79 5.68 -23.47
CA PRO A 175 3.78 5.65 -22.40
C PRO A 175 4.10 4.70 -21.25
N TYR A 176 4.67 3.53 -21.55
CA TYR A 176 5.04 2.53 -20.54
C TYR A 176 6.17 3.01 -19.65
N SER A 177 7.19 3.68 -20.22
CA SER A 177 8.33 4.19 -19.47
C SER A 177 7.92 5.32 -18.53
N ILE A 178 7.02 6.22 -18.98
CA ILE A 178 6.53 7.31 -18.12
C ILE A 178 5.66 6.76 -16.98
N ALA A 179 4.75 5.81 -17.29
CA ALA A 179 3.93 5.15 -16.26
C ALA A 179 4.80 4.36 -15.25
N ASP A 180 5.83 3.66 -15.72
CA ASP A 180 6.80 3.00 -14.85
C ASP A 180 7.53 4.01 -13.98
N SER A 181 7.95 5.16 -14.53
CA SER A 181 8.60 6.22 -13.75
C SER A 181 7.72 6.72 -12.59
N GLU A 182 6.43 6.96 -12.82
CA GLU A 182 5.48 7.33 -11.76
C GLU A 182 5.40 6.25 -10.66
N ARG A 183 5.23 4.98 -11.06
CA ARG A 183 5.13 3.85 -10.14
C ARG A 183 6.41 3.65 -9.34
N LEU A 184 7.57 3.75 -9.99
CA LEU A 184 8.87 3.60 -9.33
C LEU A 184 9.11 4.73 -8.32
N LEU A 185 8.69 5.96 -8.62
CA LEU A 185 8.71 7.05 -7.65
C LEU A 185 7.82 6.74 -6.45
N ARG A 186 6.58 6.28 -6.66
CA ARG A 186 5.66 5.89 -5.58
C ARG A 186 6.11 4.68 -4.76
N ARG A 187 7.00 3.85 -5.31
CA ARG A 187 7.64 2.74 -4.60
C ARG A 187 8.74 3.18 -3.63
N LEU A 188 9.26 4.41 -3.76
CA LEU A 188 10.24 4.93 -2.82
C LEU A 188 9.59 5.14 -1.45
N GLN A 189 10.18 4.58 -0.39
CA GLN A 189 9.60 4.57 0.96
C GLN A 189 9.34 5.97 1.57
N PHE A 190 9.96 7.00 1.00
CA PHE A 190 9.87 8.40 1.43
C PHE A 190 8.99 9.27 0.51
N ILE A 191 8.39 8.68 -0.52
CA ILE A 191 7.45 9.34 -1.42
C ILE A 191 6.04 8.86 -1.07
N GLN A 192 5.12 9.80 -0.92
CA GLN A 192 3.71 9.52 -0.64
C GLN A 192 2.96 9.30 -1.94
N ASP A 193 3.10 10.24 -2.88
CA ASP A 193 2.49 10.18 -4.19
C ASP A 193 3.40 10.88 -5.22
N ALA A 194 3.28 10.48 -6.49
CA ALA A 194 3.99 11.08 -7.61
C ALA A 194 3.18 10.97 -8.91
N ARG A 195 3.15 12.07 -9.66
CA ARG A 195 2.45 12.17 -10.95
C ARG A 195 3.31 12.91 -11.97
N ILE A 196 3.28 12.46 -13.22
CA ILE A 196 3.97 13.09 -14.34
C ILE A 196 2.93 13.69 -15.27
N TYR A 197 3.09 14.97 -15.55
CA TYR A 197 2.29 15.70 -16.53
C TYR A 197 3.11 15.97 -17.78
N ILE A 198 2.48 15.83 -18.94
CA ILE A 198 3.10 16.15 -20.23
C ILE A 198 2.52 17.47 -20.72
N GLN A 199 3.39 18.41 -21.06
CA GLN A 199 3.03 19.70 -21.65
C GLN A 199 3.69 19.76 -23.03
N ARG A 200 2.89 19.92 -24.10
CA ARG A 200 3.48 20.15 -25.42
C ARG A 200 4.33 21.40 -25.39
N SER A 201 5.51 21.32 -26.00
CA SER A 201 6.35 22.48 -26.21
C SER A 201 5.69 23.40 -27.24
N SER A 202 6.21 24.62 -27.38
CA SER A 202 5.84 25.50 -28.49
C SER A 202 6.20 24.91 -29.85
N ASP A 203 7.13 23.95 -29.85
CA ASP A 203 7.51 23.09 -30.96
C ASP A 203 6.68 21.79 -30.91
N ASP A 204 5.90 21.51 -31.96
CA ASP A 204 4.95 20.39 -32.01
C ASP A 204 5.62 19.00 -31.97
N GLU A 205 6.96 18.94 -32.12
CA GLU A 205 7.74 17.70 -32.06
C GLU A 205 8.29 17.37 -30.65
N GLU A 206 8.16 18.28 -29.69
CA GLU A 206 8.72 18.16 -28.34
C GLU A 206 7.65 18.30 -27.25
N ALA A 207 7.80 17.58 -26.14
CA ALA A 207 6.99 17.77 -24.95
C ALA A 207 7.83 17.80 -23.67
N ASN A 208 7.52 18.75 -22.80
CA ASN A 208 8.12 18.91 -21.49
C ASN A 208 7.40 18.04 -20.46
N LEU A 209 8.17 17.47 -19.52
CA LEU A 209 7.64 16.67 -18.41
C LEU A 209 7.68 17.46 -17.11
N VAL A 210 6.57 17.47 -16.39
CA VAL A 210 6.49 18.01 -15.03
C VAL A 210 6.22 16.88 -14.07
N VAL A 211 7.22 16.55 -13.25
CA VAL A 211 7.15 15.52 -12.21
C VAL A 211 6.70 16.17 -10.92
N ALA A 212 5.43 16.01 -10.57
CA ALA A 212 4.86 16.40 -9.29
C ALA A 212 5.14 15.31 -8.25
N VAL A 213 5.69 15.70 -7.09
CA VAL A 213 6.08 14.76 -6.04
C VAL A 213 5.59 15.26 -4.69
N GLN A 214 4.94 14.38 -3.93
CA GLN A 214 4.61 14.57 -2.53
C GLN A 214 5.48 13.66 -1.67
N ASP A 215 6.31 14.24 -0.82
CA ASP A 215 7.13 13.47 0.13
C ASP A 215 6.28 13.00 1.31
N ARG A 216 6.68 11.87 1.93
CA ARG A 216 6.23 11.49 3.27
C ARG A 216 7.04 12.25 4.31
N PHE A 217 6.43 12.54 5.46
CA PHE A 217 7.19 13.05 6.60
C PHE A 217 8.25 12.02 7.02
N ALA A 218 9.52 12.43 7.03
CA ALA A 218 10.64 11.51 7.13
C ALA A 218 10.73 10.83 8.50
N TRP A 219 10.43 11.56 9.58
CA TRP A 219 10.48 11.04 10.94
C TRP A 219 9.25 10.18 11.26
N GLY A 220 9.47 9.04 11.92
CA GLY A 220 8.44 8.17 12.45
C GLY A 220 8.81 7.72 13.85
N VAL A 221 7.81 7.68 14.73
CA VAL A 221 7.92 7.13 16.09
C VAL A 221 6.92 5.98 16.19
N ASN A 222 7.37 4.85 16.70
CA ASN A 222 6.52 3.72 17.02
C ASN A 222 6.73 3.36 18.49
N LEU A 223 5.63 3.16 19.22
CA LEU A 223 5.63 2.78 20.63
C LEU A 223 4.68 1.60 20.77
N ASP A 224 5.22 0.45 21.18
CA ASP A 224 4.44 -0.75 21.46
C ASP A 224 4.49 -1.04 22.96
N VAL A 225 3.31 -1.14 23.57
CA VAL A 225 3.11 -1.42 24.99
C VAL A 225 2.15 -2.60 25.11
N ASN A 226 2.71 -3.81 25.12
CA ASN A 226 1.92 -5.04 25.14
C ASN A 226 1.40 -5.38 26.55
N ARG A 227 2.11 -5.01 27.64
CA ARG A 227 1.73 -5.17 29.08
C ARG A 227 2.50 -4.20 29.98
N VAL A 228 2.18 -4.14 31.28
CA VAL A 228 2.89 -3.29 32.29
C VAL A 228 4.41 -3.49 32.31
N ASN A 229 4.90 -4.70 31.97
CA ASN A 229 6.32 -5.06 32.06
C ASN A 229 7.03 -5.24 30.71
N ARG A 230 6.41 -4.88 29.58
CA ARG A 230 7.07 -4.92 28.25
C ARG A 230 6.81 -3.65 27.46
N PHE A 231 7.89 -3.01 27.03
CA PHE A 231 7.87 -1.73 26.32
C PHE A 231 8.85 -1.78 25.14
N GLU A 232 8.39 -1.38 23.96
CA GLU A 232 9.26 -1.17 22.80
C GLU A 232 9.08 0.25 22.26
N GLY A 233 10.18 0.96 22.05
CA GLY A 233 10.20 2.26 21.43
C GLY A 233 11.12 2.29 20.22
N GLN A 234 10.62 2.77 19.09
CA GLN A 234 11.35 2.86 17.84
C GLN A 234 11.28 4.28 17.27
N LEU A 235 12.44 4.82 16.91
CA LEU A 235 12.61 6.08 16.20
C LEU A 235 13.19 5.79 14.82
N THR A 236 12.53 6.27 13.78
CA THR A 236 12.92 6.05 12.39
C THR A 236 13.00 7.37 11.64
N ASN A 237 13.99 7.51 10.77
CA ASN A 237 14.04 8.54 9.74
C ASN A 237 14.14 7.85 8.36
N ARG A 238 13.14 8.06 7.50
CA ARG A 238 13.00 7.38 6.19
C ARG A 238 13.73 8.08 5.04
N ASN A 239 14.19 9.32 5.24
CA ASN A 239 14.80 10.15 4.20
C ASN A 239 15.75 11.18 4.79
N ILE A 240 16.84 10.71 5.39
CA ILE A 240 17.82 11.55 6.09
C ILE A 240 18.25 12.68 5.14
N ALA A 241 18.00 13.94 5.51
CA ALA A 241 18.36 15.12 4.71
C ALA A 241 17.90 15.11 3.22
N GLY A 242 16.91 14.29 2.85
CA GLY A 242 16.40 14.20 1.48
C GLY A 242 17.22 13.35 0.51
N ILE A 243 18.22 12.57 0.97
CA ILE A 243 19.15 11.81 0.08
C ILE A 243 18.71 10.37 -0.22
N GLY A 244 17.53 9.95 0.21
CA GLY A 244 17.01 8.59 -0.02
C GLY A 244 17.69 7.50 0.82
N LYS A 245 18.25 7.88 1.98
CA LYS A 245 18.78 6.97 3.00
C LYS A 245 17.89 7.00 4.23
N TYR A 246 17.80 5.88 4.92
CA TYR A 246 17.02 5.73 6.14
C TYR A 246 17.85 5.16 7.28
N ALA A 247 17.42 5.45 8.51
CA ALA A 247 17.94 4.84 9.72
C ALA A 247 16.81 4.62 10.73
N SER A 248 16.90 3.56 11.50
CA SER A 248 15.97 3.23 12.58
C SER A 248 16.75 2.74 13.79
N VAL A 249 16.32 3.17 14.97
CA VAL A 249 16.82 2.70 16.26
C VAL A 249 15.60 2.30 17.07
N SER A 250 15.64 1.08 17.60
CA SER A 250 14.60 0.49 18.43
C SER A 250 15.20 0.06 19.75
N TYR A 251 14.49 0.28 20.83
CA TYR A 251 14.84 -0.13 22.18
C TYR A 251 13.69 -0.96 22.75
N LEU A 252 14.01 -2.10 23.33
CA LEU A 252 13.08 -3.01 23.96
C LEU A 252 13.43 -3.15 25.43
N TYR A 253 12.40 -3.13 26.27
CA TYR A 253 12.45 -3.58 27.65
C TYR A 253 11.45 -4.72 27.87
N ASP A 254 11.91 -5.83 28.43
CA ASP A 254 11.07 -6.96 28.85
C ASP A 254 11.47 -7.41 30.27
N GLY A 255 10.69 -6.97 31.26
CA GLY A 255 10.94 -7.26 32.67
C GLY A 255 10.70 -8.72 33.07
N ARG A 256 10.30 -9.61 32.14
CA ARG A 256 10.17 -11.06 32.41
C ARG A 256 11.50 -11.80 32.31
N THR A 257 12.48 -11.21 31.63
CA THR A 257 13.78 -11.84 31.40
C THR A 257 14.82 -11.22 32.32
N GLU A 258 14.85 -11.65 33.58
CA GLU A 258 15.65 -11.03 34.65
C GLU A 258 17.15 -10.88 34.30
N ALA A 259 17.71 -11.83 33.55
CA ALA A 259 19.12 -11.82 33.16
C ALA A 259 19.45 -10.80 32.04
N SER A 260 18.48 -10.43 31.21
CA SER A 260 18.70 -9.52 30.07
C SER A 260 17.42 -8.77 29.69
N PRO A 261 16.92 -7.87 30.55
CA PRO A 261 15.63 -7.22 30.34
C PRO A 261 15.68 -6.11 29.27
N HIS A 262 16.86 -5.81 28.73
CA HIS A 262 17.05 -4.74 27.75
C HIS A 262 17.52 -5.30 26.41
N GLY A 263 16.96 -4.78 25.33
CA GLY A 263 17.35 -5.09 23.97
C GLY A 263 17.36 -3.86 23.10
N TYR A 264 18.07 -3.94 21.98
CA TYR A 264 18.07 -2.89 20.97
C TYR A 264 18.19 -3.47 19.56
N SER A 265 17.74 -2.68 18.59
CA SER A 265 17.89 -2.96 17.17
C SER A 265 18.22 -1.68 16.42
N ILE A 266 19.29 -1.69 15.64
CA ILE A 266 19.72 -0.57 14.81
C ILE A 266 19.71 -1.03 13.36
N GLN A 267 19.16 -0.21 12.49
CA GLN A 267 19.08 -0.46 11.07
C GLN A 267 19.45 0.82 10.30
N ALA A 268 20.20 0.66 9.22
CA ALA A 268 20.45 1.73 8.26
C ALA A 268 20.38 1.17 6.84
N GLY A 269 19.94 1.99 5.90
CA GLY A 269 19.82 1.57 4.52
C GLY A 269 19.57 2.71 3.55
N GLY A 270 19.33 2.35 2.29
CA GLY A 270 18.96 3.31 1.26
C GLY A 270 18.32 2.65 0.05
N GLN A 271 17.63 3.46 -0.74
CA GLN A 271 16.90 3.03 -1.92
C GLN A 271 17.22 3.92 -3.13
N GLN A 272 17.77 3.32 -4.20
CA GLN A 272 18.06 3.95 -5.49
C GLN A 272 17.76 2.98 -6.64
N ILE A 273 16.48 2.90 -7.01
CA ILE A 273 15.87 1.90 -7.90
C ILE A 273 16.64 1.60 -9.20
N GLN A 274 17.22 2.62 -9.86
CA GLN A 274 17.89 2.44 -11.16
C GLN A 274 19.38 2.04 -11.05
N LYS A 275 19.97 2.01 -9.86
CA LYS A 275 21.40 1.70 -9.68
C LYS A 275 21.68 0.20 -9.77
N LEU A 276 22.96 -0.17 -9.71
CA LEU A 276 23.39 -1.58 -9.64
C LEU A 276 22.91 -2.24 -8.35
N ILE A 277 22.92 -1.51 -7.25
CA ILE A 277 22.34 -1.90 -5.97
C ILE A 277 21.13 -1.00 -5.77
N ALA A 278 19.93 -1.58 -5.88
CA ALA A 278 18.69 -0.82 -5.80
C ALA A 278 18.31 -0.55 -4.34
N ASN A 279 18.47 -1.54 -3.46
CA ASN A 279 18.35 -1.37 -2.03
C ASN A 279 19.57 -1.95 -1.33
N TRP A 280 19.94 -1.33 -0.23
CA TRP A 280 20.91 -1.86 0.70
C TRP A 280 20.44 -1.62 2.12
N ARG A 281 20.77 -2.55 3.01
CA ARG A 281 20.41 -2.51 4.42
C ARG A 281 21.48 -3.20 5.24
N ILE A 282 21.85 -2.56 6.34
CA ILE A 282 22.67 -3.15 7.39
C ILE A 282 21.84 -3.08 8.67
N ASN A 283 21.84 -4.14 9.45
CA ASN A 283 21.19 -4.17 10.76
C ASN A 283 22.04 -4.89 11.79
N HIS A 284 21.89 -4.44 13.03
CA HIS A 284 22.36 -5.14 14.20
C HIS A 284 21.24 -5.20 15.24
N THR A 285 21.01 -6.38 15.78
CA THR A 285 20.00 -6.61 16.82
C THR A 285 20.64 -7.36 17.97
N LYS A 286 20.40 -6.90 19.20
CA LYS A 286 20.75 -7.61 20.43
C LYS A 286 19.54 -7.55 21.35
N ILE A 287 18.85 -8.67 21.51
CA ILE A 287 17.64 -8.78 22.32
C ILE A 287 17.75 -10.08 23.10
N HIS A 288 17.78 -10.02 24.43
CA HIS A 288 18.03 -11.18 25.28
C HIS A 288 19.33 -11.90 24.84
N GLU A 289 19.23 -13.20 24.55
CA GLU A 289 20.33 -14.03 24.09
C GLU A 289 20.62 -13.81 22.60
N ARG A 290 19.61 -13.44 21.81
CA ARG A 290 19.73 -13.17 20.38
C ARG A 290 20.72 -12.04 20.09
N SER A 291 21.68 -12.31 19.21
CA SER A 291 22.56 -11.33 18.59
C SER A 291 22.61 -11.60 17.08
N GLU A 292 22.21 -10.61 16.29
CA GLU A 292 22.16 -10.73 14.84
C GLU A 292 22.91 -9.56 14.18
N TRP A 293 23.75 -9.88 13.21
CA TRP A 293 24.27 -8.93 12.23
C TRP A 293 23.74 -9.32 10.86
N GLY A 294 23.23 -8.34 10.11
CA GLY A 294 22.70 -8.57 8.77
C GLY A 294 23.20 -7.54 7.77
N LEU A 295 23.51 -8.00 6.56
CA LEU A 295 23.75 -7.19 5.37
C LEU A 295 22.86 -7.72 4.26
N ASN A 296 22.03 -6.85 3.70
CA ASN A 296 21.18 -7.16 2.56
C ASN A 296 21.42 -6.14 1.44
N LEU A 297 21.68 -6.63 0.24
CA LEU A 297 21.83 -5.85 -0.99
C LEU A 297 20.91 -6.49 -2.03
N ASP A 298 20.05 -5.73 -2.70
CA ASP A 298 19.21 -6.29 -3.75
C ASP A 298 18.96 -5.34 -4.93
N LYS A 299 18.80 -5.95 -6.10
CA LYS A 299 18.31 -5.35 -7.34
C LYS A 299 17.24 -6.27 -7.92
N PRO A 300 15.95 -5.96 -7.68
CA PRO A 300 14.84 -6.76 -8.19
C PRO A 300 14.50 -6.41 -9.63
N PHE A 301 13.80 -7.30 -10.33
CA PHE A 301 13.22 -7.02 -11.64
C PHE A 301 11.97 -6.14 -11.49
N LEU A 302 12.16 -4.82 -11.59
CA LEU A 302 11.10 -3.84 -11.31
C LEU A 302 10.29 -3.42 -12.51
N THR A 303 10.90 -3.47 -13.68
CA THR A 303 10.27 -3.17 -14.96
C THR A 303 10.61 -4.31 -15.92
N PRO A 304 9.78 -4.54 -16.95
CA PRO A 304 10.12 -5.47 -18.02
C PRO A 304 11.48 -5.18 -18.71
N ASP A 305 11.93 -3.92 -18.67
CA ASP A 305 13.20 -3.51 -19.30
C ASP A 305 14.42 -3.81 -18.42
N THR A 306 14.22 -4.20 -17.15
CA THR A 306 15.30 -4.54 -16.22
C THR A 306 15.96 -5.84 -16.66
N LYS A 307 17.17 -5.78 -17.24
CA LYS A 307 17.85 -6.94 -17.80
C LYS A 307 18.50 -7.85 -16.76
N TYR A 308 19.04 -7.28 -15.70
CA TYR A 308 19.78 -8.01 -14.67
C TYR A 308 19.22 -7.70 -13.29
N GLY A 309 19.09 -8.75 -12.49
CA GLY A 309 18.70 -8.68 -11.09
C GLY A 309 19.61 -9.57 -10.26
N GLY A 310 19.67 -9.30 -8.97
CA GLY A 310 20.42 -10.11 -8.03
C GLY A 310 20.24 -9.65 -6.60
N GLY A 311 20.66 -10.48 -5.66
CA GLY A 311 20.61 -10.14 -4.25
C GLY A 311 21.64 -10.92 -3.44
N ILE A 312 22.03 -10.29 -2.35
CA ILE A 312 22.98 -10.79 -1.36
C ILE A 312 22.31 -10.58 0.00
N ASP A 313 22.16 -11.63 0.78
CA ASP A 313 21.71 -11.57 2.16
C ASP A 313 22.65 -12.41 3.02
N LEU A 314 23.41 -11.73 3.86
CA LEU A 314 24.40 -12.31 4.76
C LEU A 314 23.95 -12.02 6.17
N ARG A 315 23.82 -13.06 6.99
CA ARG A 315 23.46 -12.89 8.41
C ARG A 315 24.36 -13.75 9.27
N LYS A 316 24.76 -13.20 10.41
CA LYS A 316 25.33 -13.96 11.52
C LYS A 316 24.37 -13.88 12.68
N VAL A 317 23.84 -15.01 13.10
CA VAL A 317 22.80 -15.11 14.12
C VAL A 317 23.32 -15.98 15.25
N LYS A 318 23.34 -15.42 16.45
CA LYS A 318 23.44 -16.18 17.70
C LYS A 318 22.09 -16.09 18.38
N ASP A 319 21.49 -17.19 18.73
CA ASP A 319 20.19 -17.22 19.43
C ASP A 319 20.11 -18.53 20.23
N SER A 320 19.11 -18.62 21.09
CA SER A 320 18.74 -19.83 21.84
C SER A 320 17.28 -20.23 21.62
N THR A 321 16.51 -19.36 20.96
CA THR A 321 15.09 -19.57 20.72
C THR A 321 14.81 -19.82 19.24
N LEU A 322 13.86 -20.71 18.97
CA LEU A 322 13.20 -20.85 17.68
C LEU A 322 11.71 -20.57 17.87
N THR A 323 11.09 -19.96 16.87
CA THR A 323 9.64 -19.80 16.88
C THR A 323 9.01 -21.04 16.28
N PHE A 324 8.23 -21.76 17.09
CA PHE A 324 7.45 -22.93 16.68
C PHE A 324 5.97 -22.62 16.87
N ASP A 325 5.16 -22.73 15.81
CA ASP A 325 3.71 -22.46 15.83
C ASP A 325 3.30 -21.09 16.43
N GLY A 326 4.19 -20.11 16.33
CA GLY A 326 3.99 -18.76 16.89
C GLY A 326 4.43 -18.60 18.34
N ASP A 327 4.82 -19.68 19.00
CA ASP A 327 5.41 -19.68 20.34
C ASP A 327 6.94 -19.73 20.25
N LEU A 328 7.62 -19.00 21.15
CA LEU A 328 9.06 -19.06 21.27
C LEU A 328 9.43 -20.24 22.15
N GLU A 329 10.06 -21.26 21.58
CA GLU A 329 10.64 -22.37 22.33
C GLU A 329 12.13 -22.13 22.51
N ASP A 330 12.61 -22.33 23.74
CA ASP A 330 14.04 -22.46 24.01
C ASP A 330 14.47 -23.85 23.54
N VAL A 331 15.36 -23.85 22.55
CA VAL A 331 15.75 -25.02 21.78
C VAL A 331 17.27 -25.20 21.81
N GLY A 332 17.94 -24.50 22.73
CA GLY A 332 19.38 -24.49 22.91
C GLY A 332 20.10 -23.47 22.03
N PHE A 333 21.25 -23.00 22.52
CA PHE A 333 22.09 -22.02 21.85
C PHE A 333 22.63 -22.52 20.51
N TYR A 334 22.63 -21.63 19.51
CA TYR A 334 23.27 -21.86 18.23
C TYR A 334 23.96 -20.58 17.69
N ASP A 335 24.99 -20.77 16.86
CA ASP A 335 25.72 -19.73 16.11
C ASP A 335 25.67 -20.06 14.62
N LEU A 336 24.81 -19.37 13.88
CA LEU A 336 24.53 -19.60 12.46
C LEU A 336 25.17 -18.51 11.58
N ASN A 337 25.92 -18.94 10.57
CA ASN A 337 26.23 -18.14 9.39
C ASN A 337 25.23 -18.47 8.27
N TYR A 338 24.41 -17.49 7.91
CA TYR A 338 23.43 -17.56 6.83
C TYR A 338 23.96 -16.77 5.63
N GLN A 339 23.96 -17.39 4.45
CA GLN A 339 24.42 -16.76 3.21
C GLN A 339 23.43 -17.09 2.09
N ASP A 340 22.92 -16.07 1.42
CA ASP A 340 21.93 -16.22 0.38
C ASP A 340 22.25 -15.28 -0.77
N LEU A 341 22.65 -15.88 -1.89
CA LEU A 341 23.06 -15.17 -3.09
C LEU A 341 22.17 -15.61 -4.24
N TRP A 342 21.60 -14.66 -4.97
CA TRP A 342 20.91 -14.96 -6.22
C TRP A 342 21.28 -13.97 -7.30
N ILE A 343 21.25 -14.43 -8.54
CA ILE A 343 21.45 -13.63 -9.74
C ILE A 343 20.49 -14.10 -10.81
N GLY A 344 20.08 -13.19 -11.68
CA GLY A 344 19.23 -13.54 -12.80
C GLY A 344 19.36 -12.60 -13.97
N ARG A 345 18.86 -13.07 -15.11
CA ARG A 345 18.73 -12.30 -16.34
C ARG A 345 17.33 -12.44 -16.91
N SER A 346 16.76 -11.30 -17.28
CA SER A 346 15.48 -11.18 -17.96
C SER A 346 15.69 -10.87 -19.43
N PHE A 347 14.93 -11.56 -20.28
CA PHE A 347 14.92 -11.44 -21.72
C PHE A 347 13.51 -10.98 -22.14
N ALA A 348 13.41 -9.75 -22.62
CA ALA A 348 12.17 -9.23 -23.18
C ALA A 348 11.84 -9.99 -24.47
N LEU A 349 10.61 -10.50 -24.56
CA LEU A 349 10.09 -11.16 -25.76
C LEU A 349 9.52 -10.11 -26.72
N PRO A 350 9.78 -10.22 -28.04
CA PRO A 350 9.22 -9.32 -29.03
C PRO A 350 7.68 -9.41 -29.04
N SER A 351 6.99 -8.33 -28.68
CA SER A 351 5.55 -8.24 -28.80
C SER A 351 5.10 -6.79 -28.91
N LYS A 352 4.12 -6.54 -29.79
CA LYS A 352 3.55 -5.22 -30.03
C LYS A 352 2.53 -4.80 -28.96
N TYR A 353 1.94 -5.76 -28.24
CA TYR A 353 0.77 -5.52 -27.38
C TYR A 353 0.98 -5.94 -25.90
N GLN A 354 2.01 -6.72 -25.63
CA GLN A 354 2.27 -7.29 -24.31
C GLN A 354 3.75 -7.15 -23.95
N ARG A 355 4.05 -6.71 -22.72
CA ARG A 355 5.42 -6.66 -22.19
C ARG A 355 5.74 -7.99 -21.53
N GLN A 356 6.07 -8.97 -22.37
CA GLN A 356 6.39 -10.33 -21.93
C GLN A 356 7.88 -10.51 -21.74
N ASN A 357 8.29 -11.21 -20.68
CA ASN A 357 9.67 -11.53 -20.41
C ASN A 357 9.84 -13.01 -20.07
N ILE A 358 10.97 -13.58 -20.48
CA ILE A 358 11.49 -14.81 -19.90
C ILE A 358 12.61 -14.45 -18.93
N THR A 359 12.54 -14.93 -17.69
CA THR A 359 13.58 -14.69 -16.68
C THR A 359 14.20 -16.01 -16.25
N LEU A 360 15.52 -16.08 -16.30
CA LEU A 360 16.31 -17.16 -15.73
C LEU A 360 17.01 -16.63 -14.48
N THR A 361 16.80 -17.28 -13.34
CA THR A 361 17.46 -16.96 -12.08
C THR A 361 18.12 -18.20 -11.50
N THR A 362 19.17 -17.99 -10.72
CA THR A 362 19.80 -19.03 -9.91
C THR A 362 20.12 -18.48 -8.53
N ARG A 363 20.02 -19.33 -7.52
CA ARG A 363 20.22 -18.99 -6.11
C ARG A 363 21.04 -20.07 -5.42
N TRP A 364 21.98 -19.61 -4.61
CA TRP A 364 22.72 -20.42 -3.66
C TRP A 364 22.40 -19.94 -2.25
N LEU A 365 21.92 -20.86 -1.42
CA LEU A 365 21.60 -20.63 -0.02
C LEU A 365 22.44 -21.59 0.83
N ARG A 366 23.18 -21.05 1.79
CA ARG A 366 24.02 -21.79 2.72
C ARG A 366 23.67 -21.45 4.16
N HIS A 367 23.42 -22.49 4.96
CA HIS A 367 23.40 -22.41 6.41
C HIS A 367 24.62 -23.17 6.94
N SER A 368 25.36 -22.55 7.84
CA SER A 368 26.52 -23.17 8.48
C SER A 368 26.56 -22.80 9.95
N PHE A 369 26.35 -23.80 10.80
CA PHE A 369 26.37 -23.67 12.23
C PHE A 369 27.80 -23.87 12.75
N ILE A 370 28.31 -22.86 13.46
CA ILE A 370 29.59 -22.94 14.17
C ILE A 370 29.41 -23.68 15.50
N ASP A 371 28.28 -23.40 16.16
CA ASP A 371 27.85 -24.02 17.41
C ASP A 371 26.35 -24.29 17.32
N ARG A 372 25.88 -25.40 17.87
CA ARG A 372 24.48 -25.85 17.82
C ARG A 372 24.24 -27.01 18.77
N PRO A 373 22.96 -27.30 19.10
CA PRO A 373 22.58 -28.55 19.74
C PRO A 373 23.01 -29.79 18.94
N TYR A 374 23.07 -30.94 19.61
CA TYR A 374 23.39 -32.21 18.96
C TYR A 374 22.43 -32.50 17.80
N VAL A 375 22.98 -32.95 16.68
CA VAL A 375 22.26 -33.32 15.46
C VAL A 375 22.69 -34.72 15.02
N ASP A 376 21.74 -35.47 14.50
CA ASP A 376 21.92 -36.78 13.84
C ASP A 376 20.85 -36.89 12.75
N ALA A 377 20.93 -37.84 11.82
CA ALA A 377 20.04 -37.95 10.66
C ALA A 377 18.54 -37.83 11.00
N ASP A 378 18.12 -38.32 12.17
CA ASP A 378 16.73 -38.33 12.65
C ASP A 378 16.43 -37.32 13.77
N SER A 379 17.36 -36.43 14.12
CA SER A 379 17.19 -35.49 15.24
C SER A 379 17.58 -34.06 14.87
N ASN A 380 16.79 -33.07 15.32
CA ASN A 380 17.17 -31.66 15.26
C ASN A 380 17.47 -31.12 13.84
N SER A 381 16.69 -31.55 12.84
CA SER A 381 16.86 -31.16 11.42
C SER A 381 16.89 -29.65 11.12
N PHE A 382 16.37 -28.81 12.02
CA PHE A 382 16.46 -27.34 11.92
C PHE A 382 17.90 -26.82 11.99
N TYR A 383 18.80 -27.58 12.62
CA TYR A 383 20.19 -27.20 12.84
C TYR A 383 21.17 -27.85 11.88
N TYR A 384 20.71 -28.51 10.82
CA TYR A 384 21.64 -29.12 9.88
C TYR A 384 22.38 -28.09 9.02
N ASP A 385 23.65 -28.38 8.74
CA ASP A 385 24.41 -27.64 7.75
C ASP A 385 23.90 -27.97 6.35
N ARG A 386 23.59 -26.94 5.56
CA ARG A 386 22.99 -27.15 4.24
C ARG A 386 23.48 -26.17 3.19
N ASN A 387 23.54 -26.67 1.97
CA ASN A 387 23.83 -25.92 0.75
C ASN A 387 22.75 -26.24 -0.30
N LEU A 388 21.88 -25.27 -0.56
CA LEU A 388 20.83 -25.36 -1.56
C LEU A 388 21.22 -24.59 -2.81
N PHE A 389 21.16 -25.26 -3.95
CA PHE A 389 21.28 -24.66 -5.26
C PHE A 389 19.97 -24.83 -6.01
N ILE A 390 19.31 -23.73 -6.37
CA ILE A 390 18.07 -23.74 -7.15
C ILE A 390 18.18 -22.81 -8.35
N SER A 391 17.48 -23.14 -9.41
CA SER A 391 17.32 -22.31 -10.59
C SER A 391 15.85 -22.24 -10.97
N GLU A 392 15.41 -21.06 -11.38
CA GLU A 392 14.04 -20.78 -11.82
C GLU A 392 14.07 -20.31 -13.27
N LEU A 393 13.21 -20.91 -14.09
CA LEU A 393 12.83 -20.38 -15.39
C LEU A 393 11.39 -19.89 -15.30
N SER A 394 11.16 -18.62 -15.63
CA SER A 394 9.83 -18.04 -15.60
C SER A 394 9.48 -17.28 -16.87
N ILE A 395 8.21 -17.29 -17.24
CA ILE A 395 7.62 -16.42 -18.25
C ILE A 395 6.58 -15.54 -17.59
N SER A 396 6.64 -14.24 -17.84
CA SER A 396 5.73 -13.28 -17.22
C SER A 396 5.28 -12.18 -18.18
N SER A 397 4.10 -11.63 -17.93
CA SER A 397 3.59 -10.42 -18.56
C SER A 397 2.92 -9.61 -17.48
N GLN A 398 3.32 -8.35 -17.31
CA GLN A 398 2.77 -7.50 -16.26
C GLN A 398 2.41 -6.12 -16.80
N LYS A 399 1.23 -5.64 -16.39
CA LYS A 399 0.73 -4.28 -16.59
C LYS A 399 0.29 -3.74 -15.23
N PHE A 400 0.13 -2.43 -15.14
CA PHE A 400 -0.35 -1.78 -13.93
C PHE A 400 -1.58 -0.94 -14.24
N LEU A 401 -2.53 -0.99 -13.31
CA LEU A 401 -3.69 -0.11 -13.28
C LEU A 401 -3.50 0.88 -12.14
N LYS A 402 -3.98 2.11 -12.34
CA LYS A 402 -4.01 3.12 -11.30
C LYS A 402 -5.40 3.15 -10.68
N SER A 403 -5.45 3.10 -9.36
CA SER A 403 -6.69 3.16 -8.57
C SER A 403 -6.41 3.84 -7.24
N ASN A 404 -7.47 4.27 -6.56
CA ASN A 404 -7.40 4.84 -5.21
C ASN A 404 -8.25 3.99 -4.25
N TYR A 405 -8.07 4.21 -2.93
CA TYR A 405 -8.91 3.64 -1.87
C TYR A 405 -8.94 2.10 -1.81
N ILE A 406 -7.82 1.43 -2.08
CA ILE A 406 -7.67 -0.03 -1.91
C ILE A 406 -7.08 -0.31 -0.53
N THR A 407 -5.89 0.23 -0.26
CA THR A 407 -5.21 0.07 1.03
C THR A 407 -4.96 1.40 1.72
N SER A 408 -4.76 2.45 0.92
CA SER A 408 -4.40 3.79 1.38
C SER A 408 -5.46 4.81 1.00
N PHE A 409 -5.73 5.75 1.90
CA PHE A 409 -6.71 6.81 1.67
C PHE A 409 -6.10 7.94 0.84
N GLY A 410 -6.76 8.30 -0.26
CA GLY A 410 -6.47 9.54 -1.01
C GLY A 410 -5.11 9.60 -1.71
N ILE A 411 -4.48 8.45 -2.01
CA ILE A 411 -3.23 8.38 -2.78
C ILE A 411 -3.38 7.42 -3.96
N SER A 412 -2.57 7.64 -5.00
CA SER A 412 -2.53 6.79 -6.18
C SER A 412 -1.88 5.43 -5.91
N GLU A 413 -2.63 4.34 -6.06
CA GLU A 413 -2.16 2.97 -5.88
C GLU A 413 -1.99 2.26 -7.25
N ASP A 414 -0.87 1.56 -7.44
CA ASP A 414 -0.61 0.77 -8.64
C ASP A 414 -0.96 -0.71 -8.41
N ILE A 415 -1.97 -1.20 -9.14
CA ILE A 415 -2.41 -2.59 -9.07
C ILE A 415 -1.75 -3.40 -10.20
N PRO A 416 -0.98 -4.45 -9.89
CA PRO A 416 -0.42 -5.31 -10.91
C PRO A 416 -1.48 -6.22 -11.55
N THR A 417 -1.53 -6.27 -12.87
CA THR A 417 -2.34 -7.21 -13.66
C THR A 417 -1.45 -8.01 -14.61
N GLY A 418 -1.81 -9.25 -14.88
CA GLY A 418 -1.10 -10.13 -15.79
C GLY A 418 -0.83 -11.51 -15.21
N TYR A 419 0.31 -12.11 -15.57
CA TYR A 419 0.62 -13.46 -15.17
C TYR A 419 2.14 -13.69 -15.03
N ARG A 420 2.51 -14.71 -14.26
CA ARG A 420 3.84 -15.31 -14.24
C ARG A 420 3.70 -16.81 -14.02
N PHE A 421 4.35 -17.59 -14.86
CA PHE A 421 4.50 -19.03 -14.70
C PHE A 421 5.98 -19.32 -14.46
N SER A 422 6.29 -20.07 -13.40
CA SER A 422 7.66 -20.40 -13.03
C SER A 422 7.81 -21.90 -12.81
N ILE A 423 8.91 -22.45 -13.32
CA ILE A 423 9.38 -23.81 -13.03
C ILE A 423 10.71 -23.66 -12.30
N ILE A 424 10.83 -24.37 -11.18
CA ILE A 424 11.98 -24.31 -10.28
C ILE A 424 12.57 -25.71 -10.16
N GLY A 425 13.87 -25.82 -10.31
CA GLY A 425 14.60 -27.08 -10.13
C GLY A 425 15.86 -26.82 -9.32
N GLY A 426 16.25 -27.77 -8.47
CA GLY A 426 17.47 -27.64 -7.71
C GLY A 426 17.85 -28.85 -6.91
N LYS A 427 18.89 -28.69 -6.09
CA LYS A 427 19.44 -29.74 -5.25
C LYS A 427 19.88 -29.15 -3.91
N ASP A 428 19.50 -29.84 -2.85
CA ASP A 428 19.83 -29.52 -1.47
C ASP A 428 20.84 -30.56 -0.98
N PHE A 429 22.02 -30.08 -0.60
CA PHE A 429 23.07 -30.87 0.02
C PHE A 429 23.05 -30.56 1.50
N ASN A 430 22.46 -31.46 2.26
CA ASN A 430 22.37 -31.36 3.71
C ASN A 430 23.47 -32.22 4.36
N GLU A 431 23.68 -32.06 5.65
CA GLU A 431 24.76 -32.73 6.40
C GLU A 431 24.68 -34.26 6.35
N PHE A 432 23.47 -34.80 6.35
CA PHE A 432 23.23 -36.25 6.41
C PHE A 432 22.76 -36.85 5.09
N TYR A 433 22.23 -36.05 4.17
CA TYR A 433 21.64 -36.54 2.92
C TYR A 433 21.57 -35.44 1.84
N GLN A 434 21.27 -35.87 0.62
CA GLN A 434 21.01 -34.98 -0.52
C GLN A 434 19.62 -35.24 -1.08
N GLN A 435 18.95 -34.19 -1.54
CA GLN A 435 17.59 -34.29 -2.08
C GLN A 435 17.42 -33.34 -3.27
N ASN A 436 16.65 -33.79 -4.27
CA ASN A 436 16.32 -32.95 -5.42
C ASN A 436 15.09 -32.12 -5.08
N TYR A 437 15.03 -30.89 -5.59
CA TYR A 437 13.88 -30.00 -5.46
C TYR A 437 13.25 -29.78 -6.83
N VAL A 438 11.92 -29.90 -6.88
CA VAL A 438 11.11 -29.46 -8.03
C VAL A 438 9.97 -28.61 -7.51
N GLY A 439 9.77 -27.46 -8.14
CA GLY A 439 8.72 -26.52 -7.81
C GLY A 439 8.06 -25.92 -9.04
N PHE A 440 6.81 -25.52 -8.86
CA PHE A 440 6.00 -24.87 -9.86
C PHE A 440 5.21 -23.74 -9.20
N GLN A 441 5.11 -22.60 -9.89
CA GLN A 441 4.38 -21.45 -9.40
C GLN A 441 3.60 -20.75 -10.51
N ILE A 442 2.36 -20.39 -10.19
CA ILE A 442 1.49 -19.56 -11.02
C ILE A 442 1.12 -18.33 -10.23
N TYR A 443 1.44 -17.16 -10.78
CA TYR A 443 0.76 -15.92 -10.44
C TYR A 443 -0.15 -15.51 -11.59
N TRP A 444 -1.38 -15.16 -11.26
CA TRP A 444 -2.32 -14.60 -12.21
C TRP A 444 -3.13 -13.51 -11.54
N SER A 445 -3.29 -12.38 -12.22
CA SER A 445 -4.17 -11.33 -11.78
C SER A 445 -4.84 -10.62 -12.95
N THR A 446 -6.08 -10.23 -12.73
CA THR A 446 -6.88 -9.50 -13.71
C THR A 446 -7.78 -8.50 -13.02
N TYR A 447 -8.19 -7.48 -13.76
CA TYR A 447 -9.24 -6.56 -13.36
C TYR A 447 -10.31 -6.57 -14.44
N LEU A 448 -11.55 -6.84 -14.04
CA LEU A 448 -12.70 -6.85 -14.92
C LEU A 448 -13.60 -5.69 -14.52
N VAL A 449 -13.98 -4.85 -15.49
CA VAL A 449 -14.92 -3.74 -15.27
C VAL A 449 -16.21 -4.31 -14.67
N ASN A 450 -16.75 -3.65 -13.64
CA ASN A 450 -17.92 -4.05 -12.84
C ASN A 450 -17.76 -5.29 -11.94
N TRP A 451 -16.73 -6.13 -12.13
CA TRP A 451 -16.47 -7.30 -11.29
C TRP A 451 -15.36 -7.06 -10.28
N GLY A 452 -14.35 -6.24 -10.63
CA GLY A 452 -13.25 -5.89 -9.74
C GLY A 452 -11.97 -6.68 -10.04
N TYR A 453 -11.08 -6.69 -9.05
CA TYR A 453 -9.76 -7.32 -9.16
C TYR A 453 -9.77 -8.72 -8.59
N LEU A 454 -9.15 -9.65 -9.30
CA LEU A 454 -8.90 -11.00 -8.84
C LEU A 454 -7.41 -11.33 -8.98
N PHE A 455 -6.85 -11.91 -7.93
CA PHE A 455 -5.48 -12.41 -7.87
C PHE A 455 -5.48 -13.85 -7.37
N LEU A 456 -4.73 -14.69 -8.07
CA LEU A 456 -4.45 -16.07 -7.74
C LEU A 456 -2.93 -16.26 -7.69
N ASN A 457 -2.44 -16.87 -6.62
CA ASN A 457 -1.10 -17.39 -6.51
C ASN A 457 -1.17 -18.86 -6.09
N GLN A 458 -0.65 -19.74 -6.94
CA GLN A 458 -0.56 -21.18 -6.68
C GLN A 458 0.92 -21.57 -6.67
N GLU A 459 1.36 -22.15 -5.57
CA GLU A 459 2.71 -22.68 -5.40
C GLU A 459 2.60 -24.16 -5.07
N VAL A 460 3.44 -24.98 -5.70
CA VAL A 460 3.59 -26.41 -5.41
C VAL A 460 5.07 -26.71 -5.47
N GLY A 461 5.62 -27.35 -4.44
CA GLY A 461 7.02 -27.76 -4.44
C GLY A 461 7.23 -29.02 -3.64
N THR A 462 8.23 -29.81 -4.03
CA THR A 462 8.57 -31.04 -3.33
C THR A 462 10.07 -31.27 -3.34
N PHE A 463 10.56 -31.80 -2.22
CA PHE A 463 11.85 -32.45 -2.13
C PHE A 463 11.67 -33.97 -2.25
N ASP A 464 12.51 -34.58 -3.06
CA ASP A 464 12.59 -36.03 -3.23
C ASP A 464 13.74 -36.58 -2.37
N HIS A 465 13.39 -37.30 -1.30
CA HIS A 465 14.33 -37.96 -0.40
C HIS A 465 14.12 -39.47 -0.43
N GLU A 466 14.87 -40.16 -1.30
CA GLU A 466 14.95 -41.63 -1.46
C GLU A 466 13.63 -42.42 -1.52
N THR A 467 12.87 -42.48 -0.42
CA THR A 467 11.57 -43.16 -0.30
C THR A 467 10.41 -42.25 0.11
N ASP A 468 10.68 -41.03 0.59
CA ASP A 468 9.70 -40.06 1.09
C ASP A 468 9.70 -38.76 0.27
N LYS A 469 8.50 -38.24 -0.02
CA LYS A 469 8.33 -36.99 -0.78
C LYS A 469 7.79 -35.88 0.10
N ARG A 470 8.67 -34.98 0.54
CA ARG A 470 8.24 -33.84 1.37
C ARG A 470 7.77 -32.71 0.47
N GLY A 471 6.47 -32.51 0.41
CA GLY A 471 5.84 -31.49 -0.43
C GLY A 471 5.15 -30.39 0.37
N VAL A 472 4.91 -29.29 -0.31
CA VAL A 472 4.01 -28.24 0.14
C VAL A 472 3.26 -27.70 -1.06
N TYR A 473 1.98 -27.42 -0.87
CA TYR A 473 1.25 -26.54 -1.78
C TYR A 473 0.66 -25.37 -1.01
N ARG A 474 0.63 -24.23 -1.69
CA ARG A 474 0.04 -22.99 -1.18
C ARG A 474 -0.85 -22.38 -2.25
N THR A 475 -2.05 -21.99 -1.83
CA THR A 475 -3.03 -21.30 -2.66
C THR A 475 -3.40 -19.99 -1.97
N GLN A 476 -3.18 -18.88 -2.65
CA GLN A 476 -3.61 -17.57 -2.21
C GLN A 476 -4.56 -16.96 -3.24
N ILE A 477 -5.75 -16.56 -2.80
CA ILE A 477 -6.74 -15.86 -3.61
C ILE A 477 -7.05 -14.53 -2.94
N ASN A 478 -6.85 -13.42 -3.66
CA ASN A 478 -7.24 -12.10 -3.20
C ASN A 478 -8.21 -11.49 -4.20
N TYR A 479 -9.31 -10.92 -3.71
CA TYR A 479 -10.30 -10.23 -4.53
C TYR A 479 -10.69 -8.90 -3.88
N PHE A 480 -10.94 -7.89 -4.71
CA PHE A 480 -11.64 -6.69 -4.29
C PHE A 480 -12.63 -6.20 -5.34
N SER A 481 -13.79 -5.72 -4.90
CA SER A 481 -14.83 -5.17 -5.80
C SER A 481 -14.42 -3.81 -6.37
N PRO A 482 -15.09 -3.34 -7.44
CA PRO A 482 -15.03 -1.93 -7.84
C PRO A 482 -15.42 -1.01 -6.67
N LEU A 483 -15.03 0.26 -6.76
CA LEU A 483 -15.43 1.25 -5.74
C LEU A 483 -16.91 1.57 -5.94
N ILE A 484 -17.74 1.25 -4.96
CA ILE A 484 -19.17 1.55 -5.00
C ILE A 484 -19.38 2.88 -4.30
N GLU A 485 -19.85 3.88 -5.04
CA GLU A 485 -20.22 5.18 -4.51
C GLU A 485 -21.69 5.16 -4.08
N VAL A 486 -21.95 5.31 -2.78
CA VAL A 486 -23.30 5.43 -2.21
C VAL A 486 -23.41 6.80 -1.54
N ASN A 487 -23.93 7.79 -2.27
CA ASN A 487 -23.96 9.20 -1.87
C ASN A 487 -22.55 9.74 -1.55
N LYS A 488 -22.26 10.01 -0.28
CA LYS A 488 -20.96 10.51 0.21
C LYS A 488 -20.04 9.41 0.75
N TYR A 489 -20.47 8.15 0.63
CA TYR A 489 -19.77 6.99 1.16
C TYR A 489 -19.17 6.18 0.02
N PHE A 490 -17.96 5.69 0.24
CA PHE A 490 -17.26 4.79 -0.67
C PHE A 490 -17.21 3.40 -0.02
N LEU A 491 -17.67 2.38 -0.72
CA LEU A 491 -17.67 1.00 -0.26
C LEU A 491 -16.86 0.12 -1.21
N ARG A 492 -16.02 -0.75 -0.64
CA ARG A 492 -15.28 -1.78 -1.38
C ARG A 492 -15.23 -3.06 -0.55
N ASN A 493 -15.57 -4.18 -1.16
CA ASN A 493 -15.54 -5.49 -0.51
C ASN A 493 -14.22 -6.19 -0.82
N PHE A 494 -13.67 -6.90 0.16
CA PHE A 494 -12.42 -7.64 0.04
C PHE A 494 -12.62 -9.10 0.44
N LEU A 495 -11.99 -10.01 -0.29
CA LEU A 495 -11.88 -11.43 0.05
C LEU A 495 -10.42 -11.83 -0.02
N LYS A 496 -9.93 -12.49 1.04
CA LYS A 496 -8.57 -13.05 1.10
C LYS A 496 -8.65 -14.47 1.60
N ILE A 497 -8.17 -15.42 0.80
CA ILE A 497 -8.08 -16.84 1.12
C ILE A 497 -6.61 -17.21 1.03
N ASN A 498 -6.07 -17.85 2.06
CA ASN A 498 -4.72 -18.39 2.08
C ASN A 498 -4.79 -19.81 2.64
N ILE A 499 -4.44 -20.79 1.82
CA ILE A 499 -4.43 -22.21 2.17
C ILE A 499 -2.99 -22.69 1.99
N ILE A 500 -2.42 -23.29 3.03
CA ILE A 500 -1.11 -23.95 2.96
C ILE A 500 -1.31 -25.36 3.51
N LYS A 501 -0.81 -26.36 2.77
CA LYS A 501 -0.88 -27.75 3.21
C LYS A 501 0.36 -28.51 2.76
N GLY A 502 0.87 -29.32 3.68
CA GLY A 502 2.00 -30.20 3.45
C GLY A 502 1.56 -31.51 2.83
N ILE A 503 2.48 -32.11 2.10
CA ILE A 503 2.35 -33.44 1.51
C ILE A 503 3.47 -34.26 2.15
N ASP A 504 3.11 -35.37 2.80
CA ASP A 504 4.01 -36.31 3.49
C ASP A 504 5.08 -35.62 4.35
N GLN A 505 4.62 -34.69 5.19
CA GLN A 505 5.45 -33.99 6.16
C GLN A 505 5.56 -34.80 7.46
N PRO A 506 6.76 -34.95 8.05
CA PRO A 506 6.90 -35.60 9.35
C PRO A 506 6.11 -34.84 10.42
N ILE A 507 5.67 -35.56 11.46
CA ILE A 507 4.87 -35.02 12.57
C ILE A 507 5.57 -33.83 13.28
N SER A 508 6.90 -33.72 13.15
CA SER A 508 7.73 -32.66 13.73
C SER A 508 7.94 -31.42 12.85
N SER A 509 7.50 -31.41 11.59
CA SER A 509 7.61 -30.23 10.73
C SER A 509 6.31 -29.43 10.75
N SER A 510 6.34 -28.26 11.38
CA SER A 510 5.24 -27.29 11.26
C SER A 510 5.31 -26.56 9.92
N ILE A 511 4.13 -26.25 9.39
CA ILE A 511 3.95 -25.49 8.16
C ILE A 511 3.49 -24.11 8.55
N ASN A 512 4.44 -23.21 8.80
CA ASN A 512 4.14 -21.81 9.06
C ASN A 512 4.99 -20.89 8.19
#